data_AF-A0A4Y4M7V5-F1
#
_entry.id   AF-A0A4Y4M7V5-F1
#
_cell.length_a   1.000
_cell.length_b   1.000
_cell.length_c   1.000
_cell.angle_alpha   90.00
_cell.angle_beta   90.00
_cell.angle_gamma   90.00
#
_symmetry.space_group_name_H-M   'P 1'
#
loop_
_entity.id
_entity.type
_entity.pdbx_description
1 polymer ?
#
loop_
_entity_poly.entity_id
_entity_poly.type
_entity_poly.pdbx_seq_one_letter_code
_entity_poly.pdbx_strand_id
1 'polypeptide(L)'
;MEPTAQNLANAKIHKLLIDGKYTYINEVNGEYFYAEDITISPEQFNTLKVKADPGASTAQKSTIVSSFIKTWPDATVYYTLPSQGSMSTQNYNTFLTNINKAFDLISSQTSVQFVERTNQTEYITFTYTTSNSSPLGWQKNRVNGIKIYNITYPAIIAHEIMHSMGIMHEQCRPDRDQYIIVDVNKAVEGSRHNFNLYNDYAGYGAFDFGSVMMYQSTDFAIDPSQPVMTKLDGSTFTKQRTGLSAGDYAGINHLYGPVNATSAINGTYTIKTALANDKNVDISGSSTTDGTSIILYSASTGNNQRFTFSKSDHGYYIIKSILDPTKVLTVKSNGTTNGTAVELRTNSSTDAQKWLLFNLGNNGFGFAPKNAPALRLEVKNGSTTNLTPIVIGTTDQTVQPSTKQRFILTKVN
;
A
#
# COMPACT_ATOMS: atom_id res chain seq x y z
N MET A 1 -4.50 7.44 28.21
CA MET A 1 -3.07 7.33 28.52
C MET A 1 -2.48 6.35 27.53
N GLU A 2 -1.73 6.85 26.56
CA GLU A 2 -0.84 6.06 25.70
C GLU A 2 0.27 5.46 26.59
N PRO A 3 0.88 4.31 26.21
CA PRO A 3 1.76 3.58 27.11
C PRO A 3 2.83 4.52 27.67
N THR A 4 2.80 4.71 28.99
CA THR A 4 3.82 5.48 29.69
C THR A 4 5.17 4.82 29.44
N ALA A 5 6.23 5.64 29.42
CA ALA A 5 7.63 5.22 29.29
C ALA A 5 8.09 4.08 30.24
N GLN A 6 7.23 3.64 31.17
CA GLN A 6 7.44 2.53 32.09
C GLN A 6 7.52 1.14 31.44
N ASN A 7 6.97 0.91 30.24
CA ASN A 7 7.07 -0.41 29.59
C ASN A 7 8.42 -0.68 28.86
N LEU A 8 9.33 0.29 28.86
CA LEU A 8 10.59 0.22 28.10
C LEU A 8 11.83 -0.14 28.93
N ALA A 9 11.71 -0.24 30.26
CA ALA A 9 12.85 -0.54 31.14
C ALA A 9 13.47 -1.94 30.92
N ASN A 10 12.73 -2.85 30.27
CA ASN A 10 13.18 -4.23 29.98
C ASN A 10 13.24 -4.54 28.47
N ALA A 11 13.08 -3.54 27.60
CA ALA A 11 13.09 -3.75 26.16
C ALA A 11 14.52 -3.97 25.65
N LYS A 12 14.73 -5.00 24.82
CA LYS A 12 15.98 -5.14 24.07
C LYS A 12 15.91 -4.24 22.84
N ILE A 13 16.82 -3.27 22.77
CA ILE A 13 16.88 -2.31 21.66
C ILE A 13 17.83 -2.84 20.59
N HIS A 14 17.31 -3.08 19.39
CA HIS A 14 18.10 -3.40 18.21
C HIS A 14 18.34 -2.12 17.42
N LYS A 15 19.62 -1.79 17.16
CA LYS A 15 20.02 -0.62 16.39
C LYS A 15 20.63 -1.08 15.07
N LEU A 16 19.92 -0.82 13.97
CA LEU A 16 20.27 -1.24 12.62
C LEU A 16 20.67 -0.01 11.79
N LEU A 17 21.77 -0.07 11.04
CA LEU A 17 22.18 1.01 10.13
C LEU A 17 21.71 0.66 8.72
N ILE A 18 20.65 1.30 8.24
CA ILE A 18 20.05 1.04 6.93
C ILE A 18 20.16 2.33 6.10
N ASP A 19 20.78 2.24 4.93
CA ASP A 19 20.97 3.38 4.01
C ASP A 19 21.58 4.63 4.68
N GLY A 20 22.51 4.42 5.62
CA GLY A 20 23.18 5.49 6.36
C GLY A 20 22.35 6.14 7.48
N LYS A 21 21.14 5.65 7.76
CA LYS A 21 20.29 6.10 8.87
C LYS A 21 20.09 4.98 9.89
N TYR A 22 20.00 5.35 11.17
CA TYR A 22 19.70 4.37 12.22
C TYR A 22 18.20 4.07 12.26
N THR A 23 17.87 2.79 12.17
CA THR A 23 16.56 2.20 12.40
C THR A 23 16.61 1.45 13.73
N TYR A 24 15.73 1.79 14.66
CA TYR A 24 15.68 1.18 15.98
C TYR A 24 14.47 0.23 16.09
N ILE A 25 14.61 -0.90 16.77
CA ILE A 25 13.51 -1.84 17.02
C ILE A 25 13.52 -2.21 18.50
N ASN A 26 12.37 -2.16 19.14
CA ASN A 26 12.24 -2.62 20.51
C ASN A 26 11.69 -4.04 20.54
N GLU A 27 12.39 -4.95 21.19
CA GLU A 27 11.93 -6.32 21.43
C GLU A 27 11.48 -6.45 22.89
N VAL A 28 10.22 -6.83 23.09
CA VAL A 28 9.62 -7.05 24.42
C VAL A 28 8.88 -8.37 24.38
N ASN A 29 9.28 -9.33 25.23
CA ASN A 29 8.67 -10.67 25.30
C ASN A 29 8.57 -11.39 23.94
N GLY A 30 9.53 -11.15 23.04
CA GLY A 30 9.55 -11.74 21.69
C GLY A 30 8.68 -11.02 20.65
N GLU A 31 7.96 -9.97 21.02
CA GLU A 31 7.29 -9.06 20.08
C GLU A 31 8.24 -7.93 19.67
N TYR A 32 8.27 -7.59 18.37
CA TYR A 32 9.11 -6.53 17.81
C TYR A 32 8.25 -5.30 17.50
N PHE A 33 8.50 -4.21 18.20
CA PHE A 33 7.81 -2.94 18.05
C PHE A 33 8.58 -2.02 17.11
N TYR A 34 7.86 -1.52 16.11
CA TYR A 34 8.29 -0.57 15.12
C TYR A 34 7.35 0.63 15.23
N ALA A 35 7.86 1.83 15.49
CA ALA A 35 7.01 2.98 15.68
C ALA A 35 5.84 2.83 16.66
N GLU A 36 6.16 2.51 17.93
CA GLU A 36 5.26 2.37 19.08
C GLU A 36 4.24 1.24 18.98
N ASP A 37 3.12 1.47 18.31
CA ASP A 37 1.94 0.61 18.27
C ASP A 37 1.97 -0.38 17.10
N ILE A 38 2.94 -0.27 16.19
CA ILE A 38 3.10 -1.25 15.10
C ILE A 38 3.99 -2.40 15.57
N THR A 39 3.49 -3.62 15.44
CA THR A 39 4.30 -4.84 15.62
C THR A 39 4.71 -5.43 14.28
N ILE A 40 5.96 -5.87 14.16
CA ILE A 40 6.47 -6.53 12.96
C ILE A 40 6.78 -8.00 13.24
N SER A 41 6.61 -8.84 12.22
CA SER A 41 6.91 -10.27 12.31
C SER A 41 8.41 -10.54 12.36
N PRO A 42 8.83 -11.74 12.80
CA PRO A 42 10.22 -12.16 12.71
C PRO A 42 10.79 -12.08 11.28
N GLU A 43 9.99 -12.38 10.26
CA GLU A 43 10.38 -12.27 8.84
C GLU A 43 10.60 -10.81 8.41
N GLN A 44 9.72 -9.89 8.85
CA GLN A 44 9.89 -8.46 8.62
C GLN A 44 11.14 -7.94 9.34
N PHE A 45 11.35 -8.33 10.59
CA PHE A 45 12.57 -7.98 11.33
C PHE A 45 13.85 -8.54 10.67
N ASN A 46 13.81 -9.77 10.18
CA ASN A 46 14.91 -10.37 9.42
C ASN A 46 15.22 -9.59 8.14
N THR A 47 14.19 -9.10 7.45
CA THR A 47 14.37 -8.22 6.27
C THR A 47 15.15 -6.95 6.63
N LEU A 48 14.88 -6.33 7.78
CA LEU A 48 15.63 -5.15 8.24
C LEU A 48 17.08 -5.49 8.57
N LYS A 49 17.34 -6.65 9.21
CA LYS A 49 18.72 -7.10 9.50
C LYS A 49 19.52 -7.32 8.22
N VAL A 50 18.93 -7.95 7.21
CA VAL A 50 19.58 -8.17 5.90
C VAL A 50 19.92 -6.84 5.21
N LYS A 51 19.05 -5.83 5.33
CA LYS A 51 19.36 -4.49 4.81
C LYS A 51 20.49 -3.79 5.55
N ALA A 52 20.56 -3.99 6.87
CA ALA A 52 21.57 -3.36 7.70
C ALA A 52 22.97 -3.96 7.51
N ASP A 53 23.02 -5.27 7.22
CA ASP A 53 24.25 -5.96 6.88
C ASP A 53 24.01 -6.99 5.76
N PRO A 54 24.12 -6.56 4.49
CA PRO A 54 23.95 -7.44 3.35
C PRO A 54 24.98 -8.59 3.29
N GLY A 55 26.08 -8.49 4.06
CA GLY A 55 27.18 -9.46 4.11
C GLY A 55 27.08 -10.50 5.23
N ALA A 56 26.26 -10.28 6.26
CA ALA A 56 26.18 -11.14 7.45
C ALA A 56 25.38 -12.46 7.30
N SER A 57 24.80 -12.76 6.14
CA SER A 57 23.94 -13.93 5.98
C SER A 57 24.73 -15.23 5.74
N THR A 58 24.93 -16.04 6.78
CA THR A 58 25.26 -17.48 6.67
C THR A 58 24.04 -18.38 6.46
N ALA A 59 22.82 -17.82 6.43
CA ALA A 59 21.61 -18.56 6.09
C ALA A 59 21.42 -18.64 4.57
N GLN A 60 21.03 -19.82 4.09
CA GLN A 60 20.73 -20.09 2.68
C GLN A 60 19.83 -18.99 2.09
N LYS A 61 20.32 -18.35 1.02
CA LYS A 61 19.56 -17.39 0.21
C LYS A 61 18.40 -18.12 -0.46
N SER A 62 17.21 -18.05 0.11
CA SER A 62 15.99 -18.37 -0.62
C SER A 62 15.54 -17.12 -1.38
N THR A 63 15.22 -17.29 -2.65
CA THR A 63 15.09 -16.28 -3.73
C THR A 63 13.89 -15.33 -3.61
N ILE A 64 13.38 -15.08 -2.41
CA ILE A 64 12.15 -14.30 -2.22
C ILE A 64 12.39 -13.24 -1.14
N VAL A 65 12.72 -12.02 -1.57
CA VAL A 65 12.45 -10.84 -0.73
C VAL A 65 10.94 -10.67 -0.75
N SER A 66 10.27 -11.25 0.25
CA SER A 66 8.86 -10.97 0.43
C SER A 66 8.71 -9.51 0.82
N SER A 67 7.90 -8.74 0.09
CA SER A 67 7.58 -7.35 0.43
C SER A 67 7.37 -7.18 1.94
N PHE A 68 8.07 -6.22 2.55
CA PHE A 68 8.03 -5.97 4.00
C PHE A 68 6.64 -5.55 4.46
N ILE A 69 5.90 -4.80 3.63
CA ILE A 69 4.46 -4.55 3.83
C ILE A 69 3.69 -5.36 2.79
N LYS A 70 2.64 -6.05 3.23
CA LYS A 70 1.68 -6.70 2.34
C LYS A 70 0.28 -6.29 2.73
N THR A 71 -0.60 -6.24 1.75
CA THR A 71 -2.01 -5.87 1.92
C THR A 71 -2.89 -7.11 1.98
N TRP A 72 -4.06 -6.98 2.61
CA TRP A 72 -5.08 -8.04 2.64
C TRP A 72 -5.56 -8.37 1.22
N PRO A 73 -5.62 -9.66 0.83
CA PRO A 73 -6.10 -10.06 -0.49
C PRO A 73 -7.51 -9.54 -0.79
N ASP A 74 -7.74 -9.14 -2.04
CA ASP A 74 -9.04 -8.68 -2.55
C ASP A 74 -9.69 -7.52 -1.77
N ALA A 75 -8.89 -6.76 -1.01
CA ALA A 75 -9.38 -5.74 -0.07
C ALA A 75 -10.42 -6.28 0.92
N THR A 76 -10.37 -7.59 1.21
CA THR A 76 -11.24 -8.24 2.19
C THR A 76 -10.45 -8.56 3.45
N VAL A 77 -10.88 -7.97 4.56
CA VAL A 77 -10.33 -8.20 5.89
C VAL A 77 -11.28 -9.09 6.67
N TYR A 78 -10.87 -10.34 6.89
CA TYR A 78 -11.62 -11.24 7.76
C TYR A 78 -11.34 -10.91 9.23
N TYR A 79 -12.36 -10.99 10.09
CA TYR A 79 -12.17 -10.69 11.51
C TYR A 79 -12.97 -11.59 12.46
N THR A 80 -12.54 -11.65 13.72
CA THR A 80 -13.31 -12.20 14.85
C THR A 80 -13.39 -11.18 15.97
N LEU A 81 -14.54 -11.09 16.63
CA LEU A 81 -14.75 -10.23 17.79
C LEU A 81 -14.28 -10.92 19.09
N PRO A 82 -13.88 -10.16 20.12
CA PRO A 82 -13.55 -10.73 21.42
C PRO A 82 -14.79 -11.37 22.05
N SER A 83 -14.61 -12.38 22.89
CA SER A 83 -15.72 -12.93 23.66
C SER A 83 -16.20 -11.93 24.72
N GLN A 84 -17.50 -11.89 25.02
CA GLN A 84 -18.03 -10.98 26.05
C GLN A 84 -17.34 -11.18 27.41
N GLY A 85 -17.00 -12.42 27.78
CA GLY A 85 -16.32 -12.74 29.03
C GLY A 85 -14.91 -12.13 29.19
N SER A 86 -14.34 -11.55 28.14
CA SER A 86 -13.05 -10.84 28.19
C SER A 86 -13.14 -9.42 28.75
N MET A 87 -14.35 -8.86 28.94
CA MET A 87 -14.55 -7.51 29.46
C MET A 87 -15.92 -7.36 30.15
N SER A 88 -16.15 -6.23 30.83
CA SER A 88 -17.48 -5.94 31.40
C SER A 88 -18.53 -5.81 30.29
N THR A 89 -19.80 -6.10 30.57
CA THR A 89 -20.90 -5.94 29.60
C THR A 89 -20.96 -4.54 29.00
N GLN A 90 -20.71 -3.51 29.80
CA GLN A 90 -20.67 -2.12 29.33
C GLN A 90 -19.51 -1.87 28.35
N ASN A 91 -18.31 -2.35 28.66
CA ASN A 91 -17.16 -2.23 27.78
C ASN A 91 -17.37 -3.02 26.49
N TYR A 92 -17.95 -4.22 26.58
CA TYR A 92 -18.25 -5.05 25.42
C TYR A 92 -19.21 -4.35 24.46
N ASN A 93 -20.30 -3.78 24.97
CA ASN A 93 -21.27 -3.05 24.15
C ASN A 93 -20.65 -1.78 23.54
N THR A 94 -19.79 -1.09 24.29
CA THR A 94 -19.04 0.08 23.78
C THR A 94 -18.09 -0.32 22.66
N PHE A 95 -17.34 -1.41 22.85
CA PHE A 95 -16.43 -1.97 21.86
C PHE A 95 -17.19 -2.35 20.58
N LEU A 96 -18.25 -3.15 20.69
CA LEU A 96 -19.07 -3.58 19.56
C LEU A 96 -19.65 -2.40 18.77
N THR A 97 -20.11 -1.35 19.46
CA THR A 97 -20.64 -0.17 18.79
C THR A 97 -19.56 0.56 18.01
N ASN A 98 -18.40 0.78 18.62
CA ASN A 98 -17.35 1.61 18.02
C ASN A 98 -16.47 0.87 17.02
N ILE A 99 -16.32 -0.46 17.12
CA ILE A 99 -15.64 -1.24 16.09
C ILE A 99 -16.45 -1.27 14.79
N ASN A 100 -17.78 -1.40 14.86
CA ASN A 100 -18.63 -1.29 13.67
C ASN A 100 -18.51 0.10 13.03
N LYS A 101 -18.52 1.17 13.83
CA LYS A 101 -18.24 2.52 13.32
C LYS A 101 -16.85 2.67 12.71
N ALA A 102 -15.84 1.98 13.23
CA ALA A 102 -14.50 1.98 12.66
C ALA A 102 -14.46 1.27 11.30
N PHE A 103 -15.16 0.14 11.17
CA PHE A 103 -15.36 -0.53 9.88
C PHE A 103 -16.09 0.37 8.88
N ASP A 104 -17.14 1.08 9.31
CA ASP A 104 -17.86 2.04 8.47
C ASP A 104 -16.99 3.23 8.06
N LEU A 105 -16.19 3.77 8.98
CA LEU A 105 -15.26 4.87 8.71
C LEU A 105 -14.30 4.52 7.57
N ILE A 106 -13.75 3.31 7.56
CA ILE A 106 -12.82 2.84 6.53
C ILE A 106 -13.57 2.49 5.24
N SER A 107 -14.64 1.70 5.32
CA SER A 107 -15.33 1.15 4.13
C SER A 107 -16.19 2.17 3.37
N SER A 108 -16.66 3.24 4.03
CA SER A 108 -17.55 4.23 3.41
C SER A 108 -16.96 4.99 2.21
N GLN A 109 -15.64 5.10 2.12
CA GLN A 109 -14.94 5.78 1.01
C GLN A 109 -13.83 4.93 0.38
N THR A 110 -13.84 3.63 0.66
CA THR A 110 -12.83 2.70 0.14
C THR A 110 -13.48 1.42 -0.34
N SER A 111 -12.71 0.57 -1.01
CA SER A 111 -13.14 -0.78 -1.42
C SER A 111 -12.99 -1.82 -0.32
N VAL A 112 -12.46 -1.44 0.84
CA VAL A 112 -12.13 -2.39 1.90
C VAL A 112 -13.42 -2.93 2.51
N GLN A 113 -13.51 -4.25 2.60
CA GLN A 113 -14.62 -4.96 3.19
C GLN A 113 -14.18 -5.66 4.46
N PHE A 114 -14.99 -5.56 5.51
CA PHE A 114 -14.81 -6.31 6.75
C PHE A 114 -15.83 -7.44 6.78
N VAL A 115 -15.34 -8.67 6.90
CA VAL A 115 -16.17 -9.88 6.87
C VAL A 115 -15.91 -10.69 8.12
N GLU A 116 -16.96 -11.00 8.88
CA GLU A 116 -16.81 -11.89 10.02
C GLU A 116 -16.33 -13.26 9.54
N ARG A 117 -15.27 -13.76 10.17
CA ARG A 117 -14.59 -14.98 9.77
C ARG A 117 -15.48 -16.20 9.99
N THR A 118 -15.41 -17.14 9.06
CA THR A 118 -15.92 -18.50 9.24
C THR A 118 -14.77 -19.50 9.39
N ASN A 119 -14.00 -19.73 8.32
CA ASN A 119 -12.95 -20.74 8.25
C ASN A 119 -11.62 -20.21 7.68
N GLN A 120 -11.53 -18.92 7.35
CA GLN A 120 -10.33 -18.31 6.76
C GLN A 120 -9.13 -18.47 7.71
N THR A 121 -7.95 -18.77 7.16
CA THR A 121 -6.74 -19.00 7.96
C THR A 121 -6.15 -17.68 8.45
N GLU A 122 -6.13 -16.66 7.59
CA GLU A 122 -5.65 -15.33 7.90
C GLU A 122 -6.82 -14.39 8.23
N TYR A 123 -6.76 -13.74 9.39
CA TYR A 123 -7.81 -12.84 9.88
C TYR A 123 -7.28 -11.94 11.00
N ILE A 124 -8.05 -10.91 11.33
CA ILE A 124 -7.83 -10.04 12.49
C ILE A 124 -8.60 -10.58 13.69
N THR A 125 -7.94 -10.63 14.85
CA THR A 125 -8.62 -10.78 16.14
C THR A 125 -8.38 -9.54 16.99
N PHE A 126 -9.33 -9.19 17.84
CA PHE A 126 -9.24 -8.03 18.73
C PHE A 126 -9.18 -8.46 20.19
N THR A 127 -8.34 -7.80 20.96
CA THR A 127 -8.23 -7.99 22.42
C THR A 127 -8.30 -6.64 23.12
N TYR A 128 -9.17 -6.53 24.14
CA TYR A 128 -9.20 -5.36 25.01
C TYR A 128 -8.04 -5.41 26.01
N THR A 129 -7.15 -4.42 25.98
CA THR A 129 -5.93 -4.39 26.83
C THR A 129 -5.67 -2.99 27.39
N THR A 130 -4.49 -2.77 27.98
CA THR A 130 -4.06 -1.46 28.53
C THR A 130 -3.24 -0.61 27.57
N SER A 131 -2.95 -1.11 26.37
CA SER A 131 -2.30 -0.36 25.29
C SER A 131 -2.95 -0.68 23.95
N ASN A 132 -2.71 0.18 22.95
CA ASN A 132 -3.02 -0.19 21.57
C ASN A 132 -1.77 -0.79 20.91
N SER A 133 -1.99 -1.75 20.01
CA SER A 133 -0.96 -2.19 19.08
C SER A 133 -1.56 -3.06 17.98
N SER A 134 -0.95 -3.04 16.80
CA SER A 134 -1.41 -3.79 15.65
C SER A 134 -0.25 -4.36 14.82
N PRO A 135 -0.33 -5.61 14.37
CA PRO A 135 0.64 -6.15 13.41
C PRO A 135 0.62 -5.41 12.09
N LEU A 136 1.78 -5.17 11.49
CA LEU A 136 1.86 -4.48 10.20
C LEU A 136 1.45 -5.40 9.04
N GLY A 137 0.42 -5.00 8.29
CA GLY A 137 0.01 -5.62 7.04
C GLY A 137 -0.52 -7.05 7.17
N TRP A 138 -0.82 -7.68 6.05
CA TRP A 138 -1.24 -9.08 5.97
C TRP A 138 -0.03 -10.03 5.84
N GLN A 139 -0.13 -11.24 6.38
CA GLN A 139 0.84 -12.30 6.08
C GLN A 139 0.13 -13.65 5.94
N LYS A 140 0.57 -14.44 4.96
CA LYS A 140 0.08 -15.81 4.75
C LYS A 140 0.26 -16.64 6.03
N ASN A 141 -0.78 -17.39 6.39
CA ASN A 141 -0.85 -18.22 7.59
C ASN A 141 -0.69 -17.46 8.93
N ARG A 142 -0.95 -16.15 8.98
CA ARG A 142 -0.87 -15.34 10.21
C ARG A 142 -2.25 -14.85 10.65
N VAL A 143 -2.49 -14.90 11.96
CA VAL A 143 -3.59 -14.18 12.62
C VAL A 143 -3.04 -12.85 13.15
N ASN A 144 -3.64 -11.74 12.74
CA ASN A 144 -3.27 -10.42 13.24
C ASN A 144 -4.02 -10.11 14.53
N GLY A 145 -3.35 -10.22 15.68
CA GLY A 145 -3.91 -9.85 16.98
C GLY A 145 -3.77 -8.35 17.25
N ILE A 146 -4.87 -7.61 17.15
CA ILE A 146 -4.93 -6.18 17.46
C ILE A 146 -5.30 -5.99 18.94
N LYS A 147 -4.47 -5.24 19.65
CA LYS A 147 -4.71 -4.82 21.04
C LYS A 147 -5.38 -3.45 21.00
N ILE A 148 -6.51 -3.29 21.68
CA ILE A 148 -7.25 -2.03 21.79
C ILE A 148 -7.44 -1.69 23.25
N TYR A 149 -6.98 -0.51 23.67
CA TYR A 149 -7.29 0.08 24.97
C TYR A 149 -8.43 1.08 24.88
N ASN A 150 -8.35 2.03 23.95
CA ASN A 150 -9.37 3.08 23.88
C ASN A 150 -10.53 2.70 22.95
N ILE A 151 -11.50 1.99 23.53
CA ILE A 151 -12.68 1.47 22.84
C ILE A 151 -13.77 2.52 22.59
N THR A 152 -13.59 3.75 23.10
CA THR A 152 -14.61 4.80 23.03
C THR A 152 -14.57 5.59 21.72
N TYR A 153 -13.43 5.65 21.05
CA TYR A 153 -13.23 6.46 19.84
C TYR A 153 -13.03 5.56 18.61
N PRO A 154 -14.00 5.50 17.68
CA PRO A 154 -13.91 4.70 16.47
C PRO A 154 -12.66 4.97 15.63
N ALA A 155 -12.19 6.22 15.56
CA ALA A 155 -11.00 6.58 14.78
C ALA A 155 -9.70 5.99 15.36
N ILE A 156 -9.62 5.74 16.69
CA ILE A 156 -8.48 5.03 17.29
C ILE A 156 -8.53 3.55 16.90
N ILE A 157 -9.71 2.94 16.91
CA ILE A 157 -9.87 1.55 16.45
C ILE A 157 -9.52 1.45 14.95
N ALA A 158 -9.95 2.43 14.14
CA ALA A 158 -9.64 2.49 12.71
C ALA A 158 -8.13 2.65 12.45
N HIS A 159 -7.43 3.47 13.23
CA HIS A 159 -5.98 3.62 13.18
C HIS A 159 -5.26 2.25 13.35
N GLU A 160 -5.63 1.49 14.38
CA GLU A 160 -5.06 0.16 14.61
C GLU A 160 -5.39 -0.83 13.49
N ILE A 161 -6.61 -0.79 12.96
CA ILE A 161 -6.99 -1.60 11.79
C ILE A 161 -6.16 -1.20 10.57
N MET A 162 -5.89 0.09 10.36
CA MET A 162 -5.10 0.61 9.24
C MET A 162 -3.64 0.10 9.30
N HIS A 163 -3.04 -0.07 10.47
CA HIS A 163 -1.74 -0.75 10.61
C HIS A 163 -1.78 -2.21 10.13
N SER A 164 -2.82 -2.95 10.52
CA SER A 164 -3.07 -4.32 10.03
C SER A 164 -3.31 -4.35 8.53
N MET A 165 -3.79 -3.25 7.96
CA MET A 165 -3.92 -3.04 6.53
C MET A 165 -2.60 -2.62 5.85
N GLY A 166 -1.50 -2.44 6.59
CA GLY A 166 -0.20 -2.10 6.02
C GLY A 166 0.06 -0.59 5.89
N ILE A 167 -0.73 0.23 6.57
CA ILE A 167 -0.51 1.68 6.62
C ILE A 167 0.41 1.99 7.80
N MET A 168 1.45 2.75 7.52
CA MET A 168 2.41 3.23 8.52
C MET A 168 1.97 4.58 9.08
N HIS A 169 2.66 5.01 10.11
CA HIS A 169 2.58 6.39 10.56
C HIS A 169 3.03 7.40 9.49
N GLU A 170 2.33 8.53 9.41
CA GLU A 170 2.59 9.58 8.41
C GLU A 170 3.97 10.23 8.64
N GLN A 171 4.39 10.43 9.90
CA GLN A 171 5.74 10.93 10.23
C GLN A 171 6.87 9.90 10.00
N CYS A 172 6.55 8.67 9.55
CA CYS A 172 7.56 7.67 9.19
C CYS A 172 7.83 7.62 7.67
N ARG A 173 7.15 8.45 6.87
CA ARG A 173 7.36 8.53 5.42
C ARG A 173 8.81 8.87 5.06
N PRO A 174 9.36 8.32 3.96
CA PRO A 174 10.74 8.61 3.56
C PRO A 174 10.96 10.07 3.12
N ASP A 175 9.90 10.76 2.69
CA ASP A 175 9.91 12.16 2.26
C ASP A 175 9.56 13.15 3.39
N ARG A 176 9.29 12.69 4.62
CA ARG A 176 8.81 13.56 5.71
C ARG A 176 9.71 14.77 5.97
N ASP A 177 11.02 14.63 5.76
CA ASP A 177 12.02 15.66 6.09
C ASP A 177 11.87 16.88 5.15
N GLN A 178 11.03 16.79 4.11
CA GLN A 178 10.58 17.90 3.27
C GLN A 178 9.43 18.72 3.89
N TYR A 179 8.83 18.26 4.99
CA TYR A 179 7.62 18.84 5.59
C TYR A 179 7.77 19.12 7.09
N ILE A 180 8.53 18.27 7.79
CA ILE A 180 8.79 18.38 9.22
C ILE A 180 10.28 18.28 9.53
N ILE A 181 10.68 18.91 10.62
CA ILE A 181 11.98 18.75 11.25
C ILE A 181 11.80 17.75 12.38
N VAL A 182 12.61 16.69 12.43
CA VAL A 182 12.61 15.69 13.51
C VAL A 182 13.97 15.67 14.19
N ASP A 183 14.02 16.04 15.47
CA ASP A 183 15.20 15.92 16.31
C ASP A 183 15.04 14.77 17.31
N VAL A 184 15.43 13.57 16.87
CA VAL A 184 15.32 12.33 17.67
C VAL A 184 16.11 12.35 18.98
N ASN A 185 17.02 13.31 19.18
CA ASN A 185 17.73 13.45 20.45
C ASN A 185 16.85 14.06 21.54
N LYS A 186 15.78 14.77 21.15
CA LYS A 186 14.76 15.29 22.06
C LYS A 186 13.73 14.23 22.46
N ALA A 187 13.74 13.05 21.81
CA ALA A 187 12.91 11.92 22.20
C ALA A 187 13.56 11.11 23.32
N VAL A 188 12.74 10.54 24.21
CA VAL A 188 13.17 9.55 25.20
C VAL A 188 13.92 8.42 24.49
N GLU A 189 15.09 8.02 25.01
CA GLU A 189 16.03 7.13 24.31
C GLU A 189 15.38 5.83 23.83
N GLY A 190 14.59 5.17 24.69
CA GLY A 190 13.87 3.95 24.36
C GLY A 190 12.77 4.14 23.31
N SER A 191 12.33 5.36 23.04
CA SER A 191 11.27 5.70 22.09
C SER A 191 11.80 6.16 20.74
N ARG A 192 13.12 6.18 20.50
CA ARG A 192 13.68 6.65 19.21
C ARG A 192 13.23 5.83 18.00
N HIS A 193 12.84 4.57 18.19
CA HIS A 193 12.22 3.73 17.17
C HIS A 193 10.91 4.30 16.60
N ASN A 194 10.29 5.24 17.31
CA ASN A 194 9.07 5.95 16.93
C ASN A 194 9.24 6.94 15.78
N PHE A 195 10.49 7.23 15.43
CA PHE A 195 10.85 8.20 14.40
C PHE A 195 11.66 7.57 13.26
N ASN A 196 11.66 6.24 13.15
CA ASN A 196 12.29 5.55 12.04
C ASN A 196 11.69 6.01 10.71
N LEU A 197 12.55 6.24 9.71
CA LEU A 197 12.12 6.38 8.32
C LEU A 197 11.90 5.01 7.70
N TYR A 198 10.97 4.94 6.77
CA TYR A 198 10.72 3.72 6.03
C TYR A 198 10.91 3.93 4.52
N ASN A 199 12.13 3.65 4.04
CA ASN A 199 12.58 3.91 2.67
C ASN A 199 11.84 3.09 1.60
N ASP A 200 11.27 1.95 1.98
CA ASP A 200 10.56 1.02 1.08
C ASP A 200 9.04 1.30 0.99
N TYR A 201 8.56 2.32 1.70
CA TYR A 201 7.19 2.80 1.59
C TYR A 201 7.14 4.04 0.73
N ALA A 202 6.43 3.95 -0.38
CA ALA A 202 6.03 5.13 -1.13
C ALA A 202 4.86 5.77 -0.37
N GLY A 203 5.13 6.82 0.40
CA GLY A 203 4.06 7.70 0.87
C GLY A 203 3.23 8.16 -0.33
N TYR A 204 1.91 8.11 -0.21
CA TYR A 204 1.01 8.45 -1.30
C TYR A 204 0.42 9.84 -1.09
N GLY A 205 0.38 10.65 -2.15
CA GLY A 205 -0.12 12.03 -2.07
C GLY A 205 0.74 12.97 -1.23
N ALA A 206 0.17 14.16 -0.96
CA ALA A 206 0.79 15.17 -0.11
C ALA A 206 0.90 14.72 1.35
N PHE A 207 1.89 15.24 2.07
CA PHE A 207 2.07 14.97 3.50
C PHE A 207 0.87 15.48 4.31
N ASP A 208 0.23 14.59 5.05
CA ASP A 208 -1.07 14.87 5.69
C ASP A 208 -0.96 15.05 7.21
N PHE A 209 -0.79 16.30 7.66
CA PHE A 209 -0.83 16.66 9.08
C PHE A 209 -2.18 16.33 9.76
N GLY A 210 -3.25 16.18 8.99
CA GLY A 210 -4.57 15.79 9.45
C GLY A 210 -4.80 14.28 9.47
N SER A 211 -3.83 13.47 9.04
CA SER A 211 -3.95 12.01 9.04
C SER A 211 -4.22 11.46 10.44
N VAL A 212 -5.10 10.45 10.51
CA VAL A 212 -5.31 9.68 11.74
C VAL A 212 -4.06 8.90 12.15
N MET A 213 -3.12 8.71 11.22
CA MET A 213 -1.81 8.07 11.40
C MET A 213 -0.70 9.06 11.74
N MET A 214 -1.01 10.33 12.01
CA MET A 214 -0.03 11.35 12.38
C MET A 214 0.19 11.41 13.90
N TYR A 215 1.45 11.55 14.32
CA TYR A 215 1.84 11.94 15.68
C TYR A 215 1.75 13.45 15.90
N GLN A 216 1.79 13.91 17.15
CA GLN A 216 1.90 15.34 17.47
C GLN A 216 3.34 15.75 17.80
N SER A 217 3.63 17.05 17.72
CA SER A 217 4.96 17.63 17.92
C SER A 217 5.71 17.16 19.17
N THR A 218 4.98 16.91 20.26
CA THR A 218 5.55 16.59 21.58
C THR A 218 5.52 15.08 21.90
N ASP A 219 5.03 14.23 21.00
CA ASP A 219 5.00 12.79 21.26
C ASP A 219 6.42 12.29 21.55
N PHE A 220 6.58 11.56 22.66
CA PHE A 220 7.85 11.03 23.19
C PHE A 220 8.94 12.06 23.55
N ALA A 221 8.61 13.36 23.63
CA ALA A 221 9.57 14.38 24.04
C ALA A 221 10.06 14.15 25.48
N ILE A 222 11.36 14.34 25.71
CA ILE A 222 11.96 14.37 27.05
C ILE A 222 11.38 15.55 27.84
N ASP A 223 11.25 16.70 27.17
CA ASP A 223 10.63 17.92 27.68
C ASP A 223 9.54 18.36 26.67
N PRO A 224 8.25 18.36 27.03
CA PRO A 224 7.18 18.81 26.15
C PRO A 224 7.31 20.26 25.66
N SER A 225 8.09 21.11 26.33
CA SER A 225 8.42 22.47 25.85
C SER A 225 9.42 22.48 24.68
N GLN A 226 10.11 21.35 24.46
CA GLN A 226 11.08 21.12 23.40
C GLN A 226 10.57 19.97 22.51
N PRO A 227 9.68 20.25 21.53
CA PRO A 227 9.06 19.22 20.71
C PRO A 227 10.12 18.40 19.94
N VAL A 228 9.86 17.10 19.79
CA VAL A 228 10.69 16.20 18.95
C VAL A 228 10.53 16.56 17.48
N MET A 229 9.35 17.05 17.10
CA MET A 229 9.03 17.38 15.72
C MET A 229 8.28 18.70 15.55
N THR A 230 8.66 19.48 14.56
CA THR A 230 8.01 20.75 14.16
C THR A 230 7.77 20.77 12.65
N LYS A 231 6.95 21.69 12.17
CA LYS A 231 6.98 22.05 10.74
C LYS A 231 8.31 22.71 10.39
N LEU A 232 8.57 22.90 9.09
CA LEU A 232 9.79 23.57 8.63
C LEU A 232 9.93 25.01 9.12
N ASP A 233 8.81 25.70 9.40
CA ASP A 233 8.81 27.06 9.98
C ASP A 233 8.98 27.09 11.52
N GLY A 234 9.18 25.92 12.14
CA GLY A 234 9.32 25.77 13.58
C GLY A 234 8.00 25.72 14.37
N SER A 235 6.85 25.92 13.72
CA SER A 235 5.55 25.82 14.40
C SER A 235 5.21 24.38 14.79
N THR A 236 4.46 24.22 15.89
CA THR A 236 3.97 22.92 16.37
C THR A 236 2.66 22.53 15.73
N PHE A 237 2.32 21.24 15.83
CA PHE A 237 1.04 20.69 15.37
C PHE A 237 0.56 19.58 16.32
N THR A 238 -0.75 19.37 16.31
CA THR A 238 -1.45 18.42 17.20
C THR A 238 -2.11 17.34 16.35
N LYS A 239 -2.04 16.10 16.83
CA LYS A 239 -2.67 14.94 16.19
C LYS A 239 -4.18 14.97 16.38
N GLN A 240 -4.92 14.51 15.37
CA GLN A 240 -6.36 14.30 15.46
C GLN A 240 -6.69 12.81 15.59
N ARG A 241 -7.77 12.49 16.30
CA ARG A 241 -8.32 11.13 16.44
C ARG A 241 -9.86 11.14 16.35
N THR A 242 -10.38 11.99 15.47
CA THR A 242 -11.84 12.19 15.28
C THR A 242 -12.37 11.47 14.05
N GLY A 243 -11.54 11.22 13.04
CA GLY A 243 -11.94 10.51 11.81
C GLY A 243 -10.75 10.29 10.88
N LEU A 244 -11.03 9.74 9.70
CA LEU A 244 -10.04 9.61 8.62
C LEU A 244 -10.02 10.89 7.78
N SER A 245 -8.82 11.34 7.44
CA SER A 245 -8.57 12.45 6.53
C SER A 245 -8.76 12.04 5.06
N ALA A 246 -8.77 13.03 4.16
CA ALA A 246 -8.75 12.76 2.73
C ALA A 246 -7.47 12.03 2.29
N GLY A 247 -6.32 12.31 2.92
CA GLY A 247 -5.07 11.60 2.67
C GLY A 247 -5.12 10.14 3.15
N ASP A 248 -5.74 9.87 4.30
CA ASP A 248 -5.94 8.50 4.79
C ASP A 248 -6.76 7.67 3.79
N TYR A 249 -7.88 8.22 3.30
CA TYR A 249 -8.71 7.56 2.29
C TYR A 249 -7.95 7.37 0.98
N ALA A 250 -7.18 8.36 0.55
CA ALA A 250 -6.36 8.27 -0.66
C ALA A 250 -5.27 7.19 -0.52
N GLY A 251 -4.63 7.08 0.65
CA GLY A 251 -3.63 6.05 0.96
C GLY A 251 -4.24 4.64 1.01
N ILE A 252 -5.39 4.48 1.68
CA ILE A 252 -6.13 3.20 1.66
C ILE A 252 -6.53 2.86 0.22
N ASN A 253 -7.07 3.80 -0.54
CA ASN A 253 -7.44 3.57 -1.94
C ASN A 253 -6.23 3.37 -2.87
N HIS A 254 -5.03 3.81 -2.48
CA HIS A 254 -3.82 3.44 -3.20
C HIS A 254 -3.43 1.98 -2.94
N LEU A 255 -3.54 1.52 -1.70
CA LEU A 255 -3.16 0.17 -1.28
C LEU A 255 -4.20 -0.90 -1.61
N TYR A 256 -5.47 -0.55 -1.47
CA TYR A 256 -6.64 -1.42 -1.54
C TYR A 256 -7.66 -0.98 -2.56
N GLY A 257 -7.58 0.28 -2.98
CA GLY A 257 -8.53 0.82 -3.94
C GLY A 257 -8.40 0.05 -5.24
N PRO A 258 -9.52 -0.21 -5.93
CA PRO A 258 -9.48 -1.02 -7.12
C PRO A 258 -9.76 -0.13 -8.34
N VAL A 259 -9.77 -0.74 -9.50
CA VAL A 259 -10.89 -0.45 -10.38
C VAL A 259 -12.17 -0.85 -9.64
N ASN A 260 -12.86 0.12 -9.01
CA ASN A 260 -14.12 0.03 -8.26
C ASN A 260 -14.69 -1.40 -8.03
N ALA A 261 -14.80 -1.81 -6.76
CA ALA A 261 -15.28 -3.14 -6.33
C ALA A 261 -16.77 -3.43 -6.63
N THR A 262 -17.45 -2.60 -7.41
CA THR A 262 -18.76 -2.89 -8.03
C THR A 262 -18.66 -3.19 -9.53
N SER A 263 -17.50 -3.00 -10.15
CA SER A 263 -17.19 -3.42 -11.51
C SER A 263 -15.93 -4.25 -11.48
N ALA A 264 -16.07 -5.55 -11.17
CA ALA A 264 -15.08 -6.48 -11.67
C ALA A 264 -14.85 -6.13 -13.16
N ILE A 265 -13.63 -5.77 -13.55
CA ILE A 265 -13.28 -5.70 -14.98
C ILE A 265 -13.39 -7.13 -15.49
N ASN A 266 -14.61 -7.49 -15.82
CA ASN A 266 -15.02 -8.81 -16.24
C ASN A 266 -15.66 -8.66 -17.62
N GLY A 267 -15.32 -9.60 -18.49
CA GLY A 267 -15.56 -9.51 -19.92
C GLY A 267 -14.40 -8.88 -20.68
N THR A 268 -14.70 -8.52 -21.91
CA THR A 268 -13.73 -8.05 -22.90
C THR A 268 -13.79 -6.54 -23.00
N TYR A 269 -12.64 -5.89 -23.12
CA TYR A 269 -12.54 -4.43 -23.21
C TYR A 269 -11.59 -4.02 -24.33
N THR A 270 -11.83 -2.86 -24.93
CA THR A 270 -10.78 -2.09 -25.61
C THR A 270 -10.13 -1.13 -24.61
N ILE A 271 -8.86 -0.83 -24.83
CA ILE A 271 -8.09 0.13 -24.01
C ILE A 271 -7.85 1.38 -24.87
N LYS A 272 -8.74 2.38 -24.76
CA LYS A 272 -8.69 3.62 -25.55
C LYS A 272 -7.76 4.63 -24.89
N THR A 273 -6.91 5.34 -25.64
CA THR A 273 -6.11 6.43 -25.03
C THR A 273 -6.98 7.63 -24.69
N ALA A 274 -6.64 8.40 -23.65
CA ALA A 274 -7.27 9.69 -23.38
C ALA A 274 -6.78 10.81 -24.32
N LEU A 275 -5.75 10.58 -25.13
CA LEU A 275 -5.20 11.56 -26.08
C LEU A 275 -6.05 11.75 -27.34
N ALA A 276 -6.89 10.78 -27.69
CA ALA A 276 -7.66 10.76 -28.92
C ALA A 276 -8.92 9.90 -28.77
N ASN A 277 -9.99 10.28 -29.46
CA ASN A 277 -11.29 9.59 -29.35
C ASN A 277 -11.41 8.36 -30.28
N ASP A 278 -10.47 8.18 -31.21
CA ASP A 278 -10.49 7.18 -32.27
C ASP A 278 -9.29 6.22 -32.21
N LYS A 279 -8.59 6.11 -31.08
CA LYS A 279 -7.36 5.32 -30.94
C LYS A 279 -7.39 4.33 -29.78
N ASN A 280 -7.04 3.08 -30.06
CA ASN A 280 -6.94 2.01 -29.08
C ASN A 280 -5.51 1.46 -29.00
N VAL A 281 -5.18 0.87 -27.85
CA VAL A 281 -4.06 -0.08 -27.72
C VAL A 281 -4.33 -1.27 -28.63
N ASP A 282 -3.31 -1.65 -29.39
CA ASP A 282 -3.39 -2.59 -30.51
C ASP A 282 -2.17 -3.52 -30.53
N ILE A 283 -2.42 -4.80 -30.79
CA ILE A 283 -1.38 -5.78 -31.11
C ILE A 283 -1.03 -5.65 -32.59
N SER A 284 0.17 -5.12 -32.85
CA SER A 284 0.61 -4.77 -34.20
C SER A 284 0.43 -5.91 -35.21
N GLY A 285 -0.30 -5.63 -36.29
CA GLY A 285 -0.54 -6.58 -37.38
C GLY A 285 -1.37 -7.80 -36.99
N SER A 286 -2.08 -7.76 -35.86
CA SER A 286 -2.84 -8.91 -35.33
C SER A 286 -1.98 -10.17 -35.10
N SER A 287 -0.66 -10.00 -34.92
CA SER A 287 0.30 -11.09 -34.73
C SER A 287 0.18 -11.70 -33.34
N THR A 288 0.31 -13.03 -33.24
CA THR A 288 0.35 -13.77 -31.97
C THR A 288 1.77 -14.20 -31.57
N THR A 289 2.79 -13.77 -32.32
CA THR A 289 4.20 -14.10 -32.04
C THR A 289 4.70 -13.37 -30.79
N ASP A 290 5.49 -14.05 -29.96
CA ASP A 290 6.14 -13.44 -28.79
C ASP A 290 7.08 -12.30 -29.20
N GLY A 291 7.00 -11.18 -28.49
CA GLY A 291 7.74 -9.96 -28.80
C GLY A 291 7.03 -9.03 -29.79
N THR A 292 5.82 -9.37 -30.24
CA THR A 292 5.00 -8.47 -31.06
C THR A 292 4.77 -7.16 -30.32
N SER A 293 5.01 -6.03 -30.97
CA SER A 293 4.88 -4.71 -30.35
C SER A 293 3.43 -4.37 -30.02
N ILE A 294 3.22 -3.80 -28.84
CA ILE A 294 1.95 -3.15 -28.48
C ILE A 294 2.05 -1.67 -28.89
N ILE A 295 1.07 -1.22 -29.65
CA ILE A 295 1.07 0.10 -30.30
C ILE A 295 -0.27 0.81 -30.09
N LEU A 296 -0.31 2.09 -30.42
CA LEU A 296 -1.53 2.85 -30.60
C LEU A 296 -1.95 2.77 -32.07
N TYR A 297 -3.22 2.47 -32.33
CA TYR A 297 -3.75 2.40 -33.69
C TYR A 297 -5.20 2.87 -33.77
N SER A 298 -5.68 3.17 -34.98
CA SER A 298 -7.07 3.51 -35.25
C SER A 298 -8.01 2.46 -34.66
N ALA A 299 -9.01 2.91 -33.91
CA ALA A 299 -10.00 2.06 -33.28
C ALA A 299 -10.73 1.21 -34.33
N SER A 300 -10.81 -0.09 -34.06
CA SER A 300 -11.51 -1.07 -34.89
C SER A 300 -12.25 -2.07 -34.01
N THR A 301 -13.02 -2.95 -34.64
CA THR A 301 -13.67 -4.07 -33.96
C THR A 301 -12.78 -5.32 -33.92
N GLY A 302 -11.55 -5.25 -34.40
CA GLY A 302 -10.63 -6.39 -34.47
C GLY A 302 -10.25 -6.96 -33.09
N ASN A 303 -10.04 -8.27 -33.02
CA ASN A 303 -9.64 -8.95 -31.77
C ASN A 303 -8.26 -8.49 -31.26
N ASN A 304 -7.43 -7.92 -32.14
CA ASN A 304 -6.11 -7.36 -31.80
C ASN A 304 -6.17 -6.11 -30.92
N GLN A 305 -7.36 -5.54 -30.70
CA GLN A 305 -7.59 -4.41 -29.78
C GLN A 305 -8.45 -4.79 -28.57
N ARG A 306 -8.72 -6.09 -28.37
CA ARG A 306 -9.63 -6.60 -27.33
C ARG A 306 -8.86 -7.39 -26.29
N PHE A 307 -9.10 -7.07 -25.03
CA PHE A 307 -8.37 -7.63 -23.89
C PHE A 307 -9.30 -8.06 -22.76
N THR A 308 -8.90 -9.07 -22.01
CA THR A 308 -9.54 -9.46 -20.74
C THR A 308 -8.57 -9.23 -19.59
N PHE A 309 -9.12 -8.99 -18.40
CA PHE A 309 -8.36 -8.67 -17.20
C PHE A 309 -8.54 -9.80 -16.20
N SER A 310 -7.51 -10.61 -15.99
CA SER A 310 -7.52 -11.68 -14.98
C SER A 310 -6.82 -11.20 -13.73
N LYS A 311 -7.50 -11.25 -12.58
CA LYS A 311 -6.86 -10.97 -11.28
C LYS A 311 -5.67 -11.91 -11.07
N SER A 312 -4.62 -11.36 -10.49
CA SER A 312 -3.41 -12.03 -10.04
C SER A 312 -3.21 -11.78 -8.53
N ASP A 313 -2.07 -12.17 -7.98
CA ASP A 313 -1.75 -11.97 -6.57
C ASP A 313 -1.68 -10.48 -6.19
N HIS A 314 -2.07 -10.14 -4.97
CA HIS A 314 -1.87 -8.81 -4.37
C HIS A 314 -2.46 -7.63 -5.18
N GLY A 315 -3.65 -7.82 -5.78
CA GLY A 315 -4.39 -6.73 -6.47
C GLY A 315 -3.93 -6.44 -7.90
N TYR A 316 -2.93 -7.17 -8.41
CA TYR A 316 -2.47 -7.03 -9.79
C TYR A 316 -3.41 -7.74 -10.78
N TYR A 317 -3.34 -7.34 -12.03
CA TYR A 317 -4.05 -7.94 -13.15
C TYR A 317 -3.09 -8.40 -14.23
N ILE A 318 -3.45 -9.50 -14.89
CA ILE A 318 -2.86 -9.95 -16.13
C ILE A 318 -3.80 -9.54 -17.26
N ILE A 319 -3.29 -8.76 -18.22
CA ILE A 319 -4.06 -8.25 -19.36
C ILE A 319 -3.86 -9.21 -20.53
N LYS A 320 -4.85 -10.07 -20.78
CA LYS A 320 -4.80 -11.14 -21.78
C LYS A 320 -5.38 -10.67 -23.12
N SER A 321 -4.74 -11.07 -24.20
CA SER A 321 -5.26 -10.85 -25.55
C SER A 321 -6.47 -11.74 -25.83
N ILE A 322 -7.47 -11.22 -26.56
CA ILE A 322 -8.54 -12.06 -27.13
C ILE A 322 -8.07 -12.79 -28.40
N LEU A 323 -7.06 -12.29 -29.13
CA LEU A 323 -6.49 -13.01 -30.27
C LEU A 323 -5.91 -14.37 -29.86
N ASP A 324 -5.23 -14.40 -28.72
CA ASP A 324 -4.64 -15.60 -28.14
C ASP A 324 -4.63 -15.44 -26.60
N PRO A 325 -5.54 -16.12 -25.89
CA PRO A 325 -5.65 -16.02 -24.43
C PRO A 325 -4.42 -16.50 -23.65
N THR A 326 -3.47 -17.18 -24.31
CA THR A 326 -2.19 -17.55 -23.72
C THR A 326 -1.19 -16.38 -23.70
N LYS A 327 -1.50 -15.29 -24.42
CA LYS A 327 -0.62 -14.13 -24.58
C LYS A 327 -1.10 -12.92 -23.78
N VAL A 328 -0.16 -12.17 -23.22
CA VAL A 328 -0.42 -11.07 -22.29
C VAL A 328 0.47 -9.86 -22.57
N LEU A 329 -0.01 -8.67 -22.20
CA LEU A 329 0.81 -7.45 -22.22
C LEU A 329 1.97 -7.60 -21.23
N THR A 330 3.18 -7.42 -21.73
CA THR A 330 4.42 -7.67 -21.01
C THR A 330 5.38 -6.51 -21.17
N VAL A 331 5.98 -6.05 -20.08
CA VAL A 331 7.13 -5.12 -20.14
C VAL A 331 8.34 -5.85 -20.73
N LYS A 332 8.91 -5.29 -21.80
CA LYS A 332 9.97 -5.95 -22.57
C LYS A 332 11.20 -6.23 -21.72
N SER A 333 11.65 -7.48 -21.77
CA SER A 333 12.85 -7.98 -21.08
C SER A 333 12.89 -7.65 -19.57
N ASN A 334 11.74 -7.55 -18.90
CA ASN A 334 11.65 -7.12 -17.50
C ASN A 334 12.30 -5.74 -17.22
N GLY A 335 12.37 -4.88 -18.23
CA GLY A 335 13.01 -3.56 -18.12
C GLY A 335 12.31 -2.65 -17.13
N THR A 336 13.08 -1.78 -16.49
CA THR A 336 12.62 -0.86 -15.43
C THR A 336 12.93 0.60 -15.73
N THR A 337 13.34 0.90 -16.97
CA THR A 337 13.74 2.25 -17.40
C THR A 337 12.63 2.93 -18.19
N ASN A 338 12.59 4.27 -18.11
CA ASN A 338 11.69 5.11 -18.87
C ASN A 338 11.77 4.81 -20.38
N GLY A 339 10.63 4.60 -21.02
CA GLY A 339 10.53 4.31 -22.45
C GLY A 339 10.72 2.84 -22.81
N THR A 340 10.85 1.93 -21.83
CA THR A 340 10.86 0.48 -22.09
C THR A 340 9.57 0.07 -22.80
N ALA A 341 9.70 -0.67 -23.91
CA ALA A 341 8.56 -1.08 -24.73
C ALA A 341 7.66 -2.09 -24.00
N VAL A 342 6.37 -2.08 -24.36
CA VAL A 342 5.42 -3.15 -24.02
C VAL A 342 5.20 -4.02 -25.25
N GLU A 343 5.18 -5.32 -25.03
CA GLU A 343 5.03 -6.33 -26.09
C GLU A 343 4.07 -7.44 -25.68
N LEU A 344 3.57 -8.16 -26.67
CA LEU A 344 2.78 -9.36 -26.48
C LEU A 344 3.70 -10.55 -26.22
N ARG A 345 3.43 -11.35 -25.17
CA ARG A 345 4.21 -12.57 -24.88
C ARG A 345 3.37 -13.63 -24.20
N THR A 346 3.75 -14.90 -24.38
CA THR A 346 3.26 -16.05 -23.59
C THR A 346 3.24 -15.76 -22.10
N ASN A 347 2.10 -15.98 -21.46
CA ASN A 347 1.90 -15.79 -20.04
C ASN A 347 2.71 -16.81 -19.24
N SER A 348 3.70 -16.33 -18.50
CA SER A 348 4.49 -17.08 -17.52
C SER A 348 4.30 -16.54 -16.11
N SER A 349 3.32 -15.64 -15.90
CA SER A 349 2.98 -15.01 -14.62
C SER A 349 4.15 -14.31 -13.93
N THR A 350 5.10 -13.79 -14.70
CA THR A 350 6.22 -12.97 -14.20
C THR A 350 5.74 -11.59 -13.76
N ASP A 351 6.54 -10.87 -12.97
CA ASP A 351 6.17 -9.53 -12.51
C ASP A 351 6.06 -8.52 -13.67
N ALA A 352 6.82 -8.69 -14.76
CA ALA A 352 6.67 -7.91 -15.99
C ALA A 352 5.33 -8.08 -16.72
N GLN A 353 4.52 -9.07 -16.33
CA GLN A 353 3.21 -9.39 -16.91
C GLN A 353 2.04 -9.01 -16.01
N LYS A 354 2.34 -8.43 -14.85
CA LYS A 354 1.38 -8.07 -13.82
C LYS A 354 1.27 -6.56 -13.75
N TRP A 355 0.04 -6.07 -13.79
CA TRP A 355 -0.28 -4.65 -13.87
C TRP A 355 -1.21 -4.26 -12.73
N LEU A 356 -0.82 -3.27 -11.94
CA LEU A 356 -1.72 -2.60 -11.03
C LEU A 356 -2.52 -1.56 -11.81
N LEU A 357 -3.84 -1.52 -11.61
CA LEU A 357 -4.73 -0.59 -12.29
C LEU A 357 -5.17 0.50 -11.33
N PHE A 358 -4.98 1.75 -11.71
CA PHE A 358 -5.42 2.92 -10.96
C PHE A 358 -6.69 3.47 -11.60
N ASN A 359 -7.81 3.48 -10.89
CA ASN A 359 -8.98 4.20 -11.34
C ASN A 359 -8.78 5.70 -11.08
N LEU A 360 -8.81 6.50 -12.15
CA LEU A 360 -8.63 7.95 -12.11
C LEU A 360 -10.00 8.67 -12.22
N GLY A 361 -11.10 7.95 -11.95
CA GLY A 361 -12.47 8.44 -12.06
C GLY A 361 -12.85 8.74 -13.51
N ASN A 362 -13.39 9.92 -13.77
CA ASN A 362 -13.77 10.36 -15.11
C ASN A 362 -12.57 10.47 -16.07
N ASN A 363 -11.34 10.42 -15.55
CA ASN A 363 -10.11 10.46 -16.34
C ASN A 363 -9.62 9.07 -16.82
N GLY A 364 -10.40 8.01 -16.58
CA GLY A 364 -10.09 6.65 -17.01
C GLY A 364 -9.16 5.93 -16.04
N PHE A 365 -8.18 5.22 -16.57
CA PHE A 365 -7.29 4.31 -15.85
C PHE A 365 -5.82 4.59 -16.14
N GLY A 366 -4.99 4.43 -15.12
CA GLY A 366 -3.55 4.25 -15.26
C GLY A 366 -3.16 2.79 -15.00
N PHE A 367 -2.01 2.36 -15.52
CA PHE A 367 -1.50 0.99 -15.33
C PHE A 367 -0.04 1.06 -14.89
N ALA A 368 0.33 0.47 -13.77
CA ALA A 368 1.73 0.32 -13.36
C ALA A 368 2.16 -1.15 -13.48
N PRO A 369 3.30 -1.45 -14.09
CA PRO A 369 3.82 -2.80 -14.10
C PRO A 369 4.45 -3.15 -12.73
N LYS A 370 4.28 -4.39 -12.29
CA LYS A 370 4.80 -4.84 -10.98
C LYS A 370 6.33 -4.80 -10.89
N ASN A 371 7.04 -5.05 -11.98
CA ASN A 371 8.50 -5.01 -12.02
C ASN A 371 9.07 -3.57 -12.03
N ALA A 372 8.25 -2.55 -12.28
CA ALA A 372 8.66 -1.15 -12.29
C ALA A 372 7.53 -0.26 -11.74
N PRO A 373 7.20 -0.35 -10.43
CA PRO A 373 6.00 0.26 -9.85
C PRO A 373 6.01 1.80 -9.93
N ALA A 374 7.18 2.41 -10.15
CA ALA A 374 7.32 3.86 -10.35
C ALA A 374 7.00 4.34 -11.77
N LEU A 375 6.81 3.43 -12.73
CA LEU A 375 6.49 3.75 -14.12
C LEU A 375 5.01 3.47 -14.43
N ARG A 376 4.51 4.02 -15.53
CA ARG A 376 3.13 3.83 -16.00
C ARG A 376 3.09 3.46 -17.47
N LEU A 377 2.11 2.65 -17.87
CA LEU A 377 1.78 2.46 -19.28
C LEU A 377 1.54 3.83 -19.92
N GLU A 378 2.15 4.05 -21.08
CA GLU A 378 2.23 5.36 -21.72
C GLU A 378 2.19 5.23 -23.24
N VAL A 379 1.43 6.11 -23.89
CA VAL A 379 1.58 6.38 -25.33
C VAL A 379 2.87 7.17 -25.52
N LYS A 380 3.87 6.59 -26.18
CA LYS A 380 5.22 7.17 -26.28
C LYS A 380 5.18 8.62 -26.76
N ASN A 381 5.74 9.52 -25.95
CA ASN A 381 5.79 10.97 -26.20
C ASN A 381 4.41 11.65 -26.39
N GLY A 382 3.31 10.98 -26.07
CA GLY A 382 1.96 11.49 -26.31
C GLY A 382 1.55 11.59 -27.79
N SER A 383 2.25 10.89 -28.69
CA SER A 383 1.94 10.90 -30.13
C SER A 383 0.68 10.10 -30.44
N THR A 384 -0.27 10.69 -31.19
CA THR A 384 -1.52 10.03 -31.60
C THR A 384 -1.43 9.39 -32.99
N THR A 385 -0.26 9.42 -33.63
CA THR A 385 -0.02 8.77 -34.92
C THR A 385 -0.14 7.25 -34.79
N ASN A 386 -0.75 6.61 -35.79
CA ASN A 386 -0.80 5.15 -35.87
C ASN A 386 0.61 4.55 -35.78
N LEU A 387 0.70 3.36 -35.17
CA LEU A 387 1.96 2.65 -34.90
C LEU A 387 2.82 3.29 -33.81
N THR A 388 2.36 4.33 -33.11
CA THR A 388 3.08 4.89 -31.96
C THR A 388 3.23 3.78 -30.89
N PRO A 389 4.46 3.48 -30.42
CA PRO A 389 4.66 2.43 -29.42
C PRO A 389 3.97 2.74 -28.09
N ILE A 390 3.43 1.71 -27.46
CA ILE A 390 3.09 1.74 -26.04
C ILE A 390 4.32 1.33 -25.23
N VAL A 391 4.67 2.16 -24.24
CA VAL A 391 5.86 2.01 -23.41
C VAL A 391 5.48 2.12 -21.93
N ILE A 392 6.44 1.92 -21.03
CA ILE A 392 6.33 2.36 -19.65
C ILE A 392 7.12 3.66 -19.45
N GLY A 393 6.46 4.70 -18.96
CA GLY A 393 7.01 6.04 -18.80
C GLY A 393 7.10 6.46 -17.33
N THR A 394 8.00 7.40 -17.03
CA THR A 394 8.06 8.04 -15.71
C THR A 394 6.76 8.77 -15.43
N THR A 395 6.16 8.55 -14.26
CA THR A 395 5.05 9.35 -13.76
C THR A 395 5.54 10.16 -12.58
N ASP A 396 5.07 11.40 -12.48
CA ASP A 396 5.04 12.06 -11.19
C ASP A 396 3.92 11.39 -10.37
N GLN A 397 4.28 10.84 -9.21
CA GLN A 397 3.33 10.13 -8.34
C GLN A 397 2.62 11.08 -7.37
N THR A 398 3.06 12.34 -7.30
CA THR A 398 2.50 13.37 -6.42
C THR A 398 1.31 14.10 -7.07
N VAL A 399 1.16 13.97 -8.39
CA VAL A 399 0.08 14.56 -9.18
C VAL A 399 -0.63 13.49 -10.01
N GLN A 400 -1.80 13.85 -10.55
CA GLN A 400 -2.54 12.97 -11.45
C GLN A 400 -1.69 12.59 -12.70
N PRO A 401 -1.75 11.33 -13.18
CA PRO A 401 -1.02 10.91 -14.37
C PRO A 401 -1.33 11.79 -15.58
N SER A 402 -0.30 12.11 -16.36
CA SER A 402 -0.43 12.89 -17.59
C SER A 402 -1.38 12.24 -18.59
N THR A 403 -1.98 13.01 -19.53
CA THR A 403 -2.95 12.48 -20.51
C THR A 403 -2.43 11.28 -21.31
N LYS A 404 -1.12 11.25 -21.59
CA LYS A 404 -0.47 10.14 -22.31
C LYS A 404 -0.39 8.82 -21.52
N GLN A 405 -0.66 8.85 -20.21
CA GLN A 405 -0.68 7.70 -19.29
C GLN A 405 -2.10 7.34 -18.83
N ARG A 406 -3.12 7.97 -19.43
CA ARG A 406 -4.54 7.75 -19.12
C ARG A 406 -5.22 6.97 -20.24
N PHE A 407 -5.96 5.94 -19.87
CA PHE A 407 -6.71 5.11 -20.82
C PHE A 407 -8.13 4.80 -20.34
N ILE A 408 -9.08 4.76 -21.25
CA ILE A 408 -10.48 4.47 -20.99
C ILE A 408 -10.75 3.02 -21.38
N LEU A 409 -11.17 2.20 -20.42
CA LEU A 409 -11.62 0.83 -20.68
C LEU A 409 -13.06 0.87 -21.20
N THR A 410 -13.27 0.47 -22.45
CA THR A 410 -14.61 0.39 -23.05
C THR A 410 -15.01 -1.07 -23.16
N LYS A 411 -16.07 -1.48 -22.45
CA LYS A 411 -16.55 -2.86 -22.50
C LYS A 411 -17.06 -3.20 -23.90
N VAL A 412 -16.66 -4.36 -24.40
CA VAL A 412 -17.12 -4.92 -25.66
C VAL A 412 -18.22 -5.92 -25.32
N ASN A 413 -19.42 -5.68 -25.83
CA ASN A 413 -20.58 -6.57 -25.67
C ASN A 413 -20.44 -7.83 -26.51
#